data_AF-A0A7W0LPR9-F1
#
_entry.id   AF-A0A7W0LPR9-F1
#
_cell.length_a   1.000
_cell.length_b   1.000
_cell.length_c   1.000
_cell.angle_alpha   90.00
_cell.angle_beta   90.00
_cell.angle_gamma   90.00
#
_symmetry.space_group_name_H-M   'P 1'
#
loop_
_entity.id
_entity.type
_entity.pdbx_description
1 polymer ?
#
loop_
_entity_poly.entity_id
_entity_poly.type
_entity_poly.pdbx_seq_one_letter_code
_entity_poly.pdbx_strand_id
1 'polypeptide(L)'
;MFSTPLHIRSAHRSDERALWRLAALDSAPVPSGEVLVAEEDGELVAALPVMGGAAIADPFRLTAEAVAVLELRATQLRHAPTDDAPYRRWLAAHALAGSAATN
;
A
#
# COMPACT_ATOMS: atom_id res chain seq x y z
N MET A 1 -20.69 16.61 13.04
CA MET A 1 -20.01 16.44 11.74
C MET A 1 -19.60 14.97 11.68
N PHE A 2 -20.27 14.17 10.84
CA PHE A 2 -19.90 12.75 10.68
C PHE A 2 -18.79 12.70 9.64
N SER A 3 -17.58 12.35 10.07
CA SER A 3 -16.48 12.06 9.13
C SER A 3 -16.68 10.62 8.67
N THR A 4 -16.85 10.43 7.36
CA THR A 4 -16.92 9.09 6.79
C THR A 4 -15.58 8.39 7.00
N PRO A 5 -15.55 7.14 7.49
CA PRO A 5 -14.30 6.43 7.70
C PRO A 5 -13.59 6.13 6.37
N LEU A 6 -12.34 6.57 6.26
CA LEU A 6 -11.45 6.29 5.14
C LEU A 6 -10.70 4.97 5.37
N HIS A 7 -10.84 4.02 4.45
CA HIS A 7 -10.13 2.75 4.49
C HIS A 7 -8.98 2.74 3.48
N ILE A 8 -7.78 2.37 3.94
CA ILE A 8 -6.60 2.26 3.10
C ILE A 8 -6.22 0.79 2.96
N ARG A 9 -6.16 0.29 1.74
CA ARG A 9 -5.84 -1.11 1.45
C ARG A 9 -5.11 -1.26 0.12
N SER A 10 -4.47 -2.40 -0.08
CA SER A 10 -3.95 -2.77 -1.40
C SER A 10 -5.11 -3.06 -2.36
N ALA A 11 -4.94 -2.66 -3.61
CA ALA A 11 -5.87 -2.97 -4.68
C ALA A 11 -5.90 -4.48 -4.95
N HIS A 12 -7.10 -5.01 -5.17
CA HIS A 12 -7.33 -6.38 -5.61
C HIS A 12 -7.78 -6.38 -7.08
N ARG A 13 -7.69 -7.53 -7.76
CA ARG A 13 -8.12 -7.67 -9.16
C ARG A 13 -9.59 -7.28 -9.38
N SER A 14 -10.43 -7.44 -8.36
CA SER A 14 -11.84 -7.03 -8.38
C SER A 14 -12.03 -5.51 -8.48
N ASP A 15 -11.03 -4.72 -8.06
CA ASP A 15 -11.08 -3.26 -8.09
C ASP A 15 -10.78 -2.68 -9.48
N GLU A 16 -10.39 -3.50 -10.46
CA GLU A 16 -9.99 -3.07 -11.79
C GLU A 16 -11.01 -2.13 -12.43
N ARG A 17 -12.30 -2.48 -12.37
CA ARG A 17 -13.38 -1.62 -12.92
C ARG A 17 -13.51 -0.28 -12.19
N ALA A 18 -13.30 -0.27 -10.88
CA ALA A 18 -13.35 0.96 -10.08
C ALA A 18 -12.14 1.85 -10.38
N LEU A 19 -10.95 1.28 -10.54
CA LEU A 19 -9.73 1.99 -10.96
C LEU A 19 -9.87 2.58 -12.37
N TRP A 20 -10.45 1.83 -13.32
CA TRP A 20 -10.74 2.37 -14.66
C TRP A 20 -11.70 3.56 -14.61
N ARG A 21 -12.74 3.50 -13.78
CA ARG A 21 -13.67 4.62 -13.60
C ARG A 21 -12.95 5.82 -13.00
N LEU A 22 -12.19 5.62 -11.92
CA LEU A 22 -11.47 6.68 -11.22
C LEU A 22 -10.46 7.37 -12.15
N ALA A 23 -9.68 6.59 -12.91
CA ALA A 23 -8.74 7.09 -13.90
C ALA A 23 -9.43 7.90 -15.01
N ALA A 24 -10.61 7.45 -15.46
CA ALA A 24 -11.41 8.19 -16.43
C ALA A 24 -11.96 9.52 -15.87
N LEU A 25 -12.34 9.57 -14.59
CA LEU A 25 -12.77 10.81 -13.93
C LEU A 25 -11.61 11.81 -13.83
N ASP A 26 -10.43 11.33 -13.44
CA ASP A 26 -9.22 12.15 -13.28
C ASP A 26 -8.49 12.44 -14.61
N SER A 27 -9.00 11.91 -15.73
CA SER A 27 -8.34 11.99 -17.05
C SER A 27 -6.88 11.53 -17.03
N ALA A 28 -6.59 10.52 -16.20
CA ALA A 28 -5.26 9.98 -15.94
C ALA A 28 -5.14 8.52 -16.44
N PRO A 29 -3.93 8.02 -16.71
CA PRO A 29 -3.73 6.60 -17.01
C PRO A 29 -4.04 5.73 -15.80
N VAL A 30 -4.54 4.51 -16.04
CA VAL A 30 -4.78 3.55 -14.94
C VAL A 30 -3.44 3.14 -14.31
N PRO A 31 -3.29 3.27 -12.98
CA PRO A 31 -2.09 2.85 -12.28
C PRO A 31 -1.87 1.34 -12.42
N SER A 32 -0.62 0.93 -12.55
CA SER A 32 -0.22 -0.47 -12.74
C SER A 32 0.70 -0.94 -11.60
N GLY A 33 0.81 -2.26 -11.45
CA GLY A 33 1.60 -2.88 -10.38
C GLY A 33 0.87 -2.91 -9.04
N GLU A 34 1.64 -2.80 -7.95
CA GLU A 34 1.08 -2.72 -6.61
C GLU A 34 0.53 -1.31 -6.37
N VAL A 35 -0.79 -1.23 -6.18
CA VAL A 35 -1.54 0.02 -6.01
C VAL A 35 -2.19 0.02 -4.65
N LEU A 36 -2.07 1.12 -3.91
CA LEU A 36 -2.89 1.38 -2.73
C LEU A 36 -4.13 2.15 -3.16
N VAL A 37 -5.27 1.80 -2.56
CA VAL A 37 -6.54 2.47 -2.79
C VAL A 37 -7.09 3.02 -1.49
N ALA A 38 -7.75 4.17 -1.60
CA ALA A 38 -8.50 4.79 -0.53
C ALA A 38 -10.00 4.61 -0.84
N GLU A 39 -10.72 4.10 0.13
CA GLU A 39 -12.13 3.75 0.03
C GLU A 39 -12.94 4.51 1.09
N GLU A 40 -14.01 5.18 0.66
CA GLU A 40 -15.00 5.84 1.52
C GLU A 40 -16.39 5.28 1.22
N ASP A 41 -17.11 4.82 2.25
CA ASP A 41 -18.47 4.26 2.11
C ASP A 41 -18.59 3.14 1.03
N GLY A 42 -17.53 2.35 0.83
CA GLY A 42 -17.50 1.28 -0.17
C GLY A 42 -17.09 1.71 -1.58
N GLU A 43 -16.75 2.98 -1.79
CA GLU A 43 -16.35 3.51 -3.09
C GLU A 43 -14.88 3.97 -3.08
N LEU A 44 -14.16 3.64 -4.16
CA LEU A 44 -12.78 4.09 -4.33
C LEU A 44 -12.74 5.57 -4.71
N VAL A 45 -12.09 6.38 -3.89
CA VAL A 45 -11.98 7.83 -4.07
C VAL A 45 -10.58 8.28 -4.49
N ALA A 46 -9.55 7.48 -4.21
CA ALA A 46 -8.18 7.74 -4.63
C ALA A 46 -7.39 6.44 -4.77
N ALA A 47 -6.36 6.44 -5.61
CA ALA A 47 -5.42 5.34 -5.76
C ALA A 47 -4.00 5.84 -6.06
N LEU A 48 -2.99 5.14 -5.55
CA LEU A 48 -1.58 5.50 -5.69
C LEU A 48 -0.71 4.25 -5.91
N PRO A 49 0.13 4.21 -6.97
CA PRO A 49 1.15 3.18 -7.14
C PRO A 49 2.18 3.21 -6.01
N VAL A 50 2.43 2.06 -5.37
CA VAL A 50 3.40 1.96 -4.26
C VAL A 50 4.83 2.25 -4.71
N MET A 51 5.19 1.82 -5.92
CA MET A 51 6.54 1.98 -6.48
C MET A 51 6.81 3.38 -7.07
N GLY A 52 5.86 4.31 -6.95
CA GLY A 52 5.94 5.66 -7.48
C GLY A 52 5.16 5.82 -8.78
N GLY A 53 4.63 7.03 -8.99
CA GLY A 53 3.74 7.38 -10.09
C GLY A 53 2.80 8.50 -9.67
N ALA A 54 1.94 8.94 -10.59
CA ALA A 54 0.87 9.87 -10.27
C ALA A 54 -0.21 9.15 -9.47
N ALA A 55 -0.68 9.78 -8.39
CA ALA A 55 -1.94 9.41 -7.77
C ALA A 55 -3.07 9.70 -8.77
N ILE A 56 -4.10 8.86 -8.76
CA ILE A 56 -5.39 9.17 -9.37
C ILE A 56 -6.41 9.42 -8.27
N ALA A 57 -7.24 10.43 -8.41
CA ALA A 57 -8.24 10.77 -7.40
C ALA A 57 -9.55 11.23 -8.03
N ASP A 58 -10.64 11.15 -7.27
CA ASP A 58 -11.93 11.69 -7.72
C ASP A 58 -11.86 13.22 -7.64
N PRO A 59 -11.88 13.95 -8.78
CA PRO A 59 -11.76 15.40 -8.80
C PRO A 59 -13.04 16.10 -8.32
N PHE A 60 -14.15 15.38 -8.17
CA PHE A 60 -15.42 15.91 -7.69
C PHE A 60 -15.57 15.78 -6.16
N ARG A 61 -14.57 15.23 -5.48
CA ARG A 61 -14.52 15.04 -4.02
C ARG A 61 -13.27 15.71 -3.45
N LEU A 62 -13.31 16.06 -2.16
CA LEU A 62 -12.15 16.60 -1.44
C LEU A 62 -11.19 15.46 -1.07
N THR A 63 -10.46 14.95 -2.06
CA THR A 63 -9.61 13.76 -1.96
C THR A 63 -8.16 14.06 -1.56
N ALA A 64 -7.82 15.33 -1.31
CA ALA A 64 -6.46 15.73 -0.93
C ALA A 64 -5.94 15.03 0.33
N GLU A 65 -6.80 14.89 1.35
CA GLU A 65 -6.44 14.16 2.58
C GLU A 65 -6.25 12.67 2.31
N ALA A 66 -7.11 12.06 1.49
CA ALA A 66 -6.99 10.66 1.11
C ALA A 66 -5.68 10.38 0.37
N VAL A 67 -5.30 11.25 -0.57
CA VAL A 67 -4.01 11.15 -1.29
C VAL A 67 -2.83 11.27 -0.33
N ALA A 68 -2.85 12.24 0.60
CA ALA A 68 -1.78 12.41 1.58
C ALA A 68 -1.60 11.16 2.47
N VAL A 69 -2.70 10.52 2.88
CA VAL A 69 -2.65 9.27 3.65
C VAL A 69 -2.09 8.11 2.79
N LEU A 70 -2.48 8.01 1.52
CA LEU A 70 -1.92 7.03 0.59
C LEU A 70 -0.41 7.20 0.40
N GLU A 71 0.07 8.43 0.24
CA GLU A 71 1.49 8.75 0.10
C GLU A 71 2.30 8.34 1.34
N LEU A 72 1.77 8.65 2.53
CA LEU A 72 2.37 8.22 3.79
C LEU A 72 2.46 6.69 3.87
N ARG A 73 1.38 5.99 3.52
CA ARG A 73 1.34 4.53 3.57
C ARG A 73 2.28 3.89 2.54
N ALA A 74 2.32 4.42 1.32
CA ALA A 74 3.23 3.95 0.28
C ALA A 74 4.70 4.12 0.72
N THR A 75 5.01 5.24 1.39
CA THR A 75 6.34 5.48 1.97
C THR A 75 6.69 4.44 3.02
N GLN A 76 5.77 4.12 3.94
CA GLN A 76 5.98 3.06 4.94
C GLN A 76 6.23 1.69 4.28
N LEU A 77 5.49 1.34 3.23
CA LEU A 77 5.66 0.06 2.53
C LEU A 77 7.00 -0.03 1.79
N ARG A 78 7.47 1.08 1.19
CA ARG A 78 8.80 1.13 0.54
C ARG A 78 9.96 1.04 1.54
N HIS A 79 9.78 1.56 2.76
CA HIS A 79 10.80 1.58 3.80
C HIS A 79 10.71 0.40 4.78
N ALA A 80 9.68 -0.43 4.68
CA ALA A 80 9.60 -1.65 5.46
C ALA A 80 10.83 -2.51 5.13
N PRO A 81 11.70 -2.80 6.13
CA PRO A 81 12.78 -3.75 5.92
C PRO A 81 12.14 -5.06 5.44
N THR A 82 12.62 -5.62 4.33
CA THR A 82 12.29 -7.01 3.97
C THR A 82 12.59 -7.87 5.20
N ASP A 83 11.53 -8.39 5.83
CA ASP A 83 11.52 -8.89 7.21
C ASP A 83 12.23 -10.26 7.38
N ASP A 84 13.26 -10.53 6.57
CA ASP A 84 14.12 -11.73 6.67
C ASP A 84 15.42 -11.46 7.46
N ALA A 85 15.78 -10.21 7.68
CA ALA A 85 17.08 -9.84 8.26
C ALA A 85 17.25 -10.20 9.76
N PRO A 86 16.27 -9.98 10.66
CA PRO A 86 16.48 -10.30 12.08
C PRO A 86 16.43 -11.82 12.33
N TYR A 87 15.55 -12.56 11.64
CA TYR A 87 15.37 -14.00 11.83
C TYR A 87 16.59 -14.80 11.36
N ARG A 88 17.18 -14.47 10.20
CA ARG A 88 18.41 -15.11 9.70
C ARG A 88 19.60 -14.88 10.63
N ARG A 89 19.70 -13.69 11.23
CA ARG A 89 20.76 -13.37 12.20
C ARG A 89 20.58 -14.16 13.50
N TRP A 90 19.35 -14.33 13.96
CA TRP A 90 19.04 -15.17 15.11
C TRP A 90 19.39 -16.64 14.85
N LEU A 91 19.03 -17.19 13.68
CA LEU A 91 19.41 -18.54 13.27
C LEU A 91 20.93 -18.72 13.12
N ALA A 92 21.63 -17.76 12.54
CA ALA A 92 23.09 -17.79 12.42
C ALA A 92 23.80 -17.74 13.79
N ALA A 93 23.26 -16.94 14.72
CA ALA A 93 23.78 -16.87 16.08
C ALA A 93 23.56 -18.18 16.87
N HIS A 94 22.43 -18.86 16.67
CA HIS A 94 22.13 -20.11 17.36
C HIS A 94 22.74 -21.35 16.69
N ALA A 95 23.05 -21.31 15.39
CA ALA A 95 23.75 -22.39 14.69
C ALA A 95 25.19 -22.61 15.20
N LEU A 96 25.81 -21.61 15.84
CA LEU A 96 27.14 -21.71 16.45
C LEU A 96 27.11 -22.24 17.90
N ALA A 97 25.92 -22.42 18.49
CA ALA A 97 25.76 -22.92 19.87
C ALA A 97 25.56 -24.45 19.96
N GLY A 98 25.42 -25.15 18.83
CA GLY A 98 25.02 -26.56 18.78
C GLY A 98 26.13 -27.61 18.63
N SER A 99 27.42 -27.25 18.57
CA SER A 99 28.50 -28.22 18.28
C SER A 99 29.58 -28.30 19.37
N ALA A 100 29.16 -28.49 20.62
CA ALA A 100 30.08 -28.84 21.71
C ALA A 100 29.43 -29.79 22.73
N ALA A 101 29.03 -30.98 22.28
CA ALA A 101 28.71 -32.10 23.16
C ALA A 101 28.84 -33.43 22.41
N THR A 102 30.07 -33.78 22.04
CA THR A 102 30.47 -35.17 21.81
C THR A 102 31.95 -35.26 22.11
N ASN A 103 32.27 -35.55 23.37
CA ASN A 103 33.18 -36.64 23.79
C ASN A 103 33.22 -36.68 25.31
#